data_AF-A0A7Y9J0H8-F1
#
_entry.id   AF-A0A7Y9J0H8-F1
#
_cell.length_a   1.000
_cell.length_b   1.000
_cell.length_c   1.000
_cell.angle_alpha   90.00
_cell.angle_beta   90.00
_cell.angle_gamma   90.00
#
_symmetry.space_group_name_H-M   'P 1'
#
loop_
_entity.id
_entity.type
_entity.pdbx_description
1 polymer ?
#
loop_
_entity_poly.entity_id
_entity_poly.type
_entity_poly.pdbx_seq_one_letter_code
_entity_poly.pdbx_strand_id
1 'polypeptide(L)'
;MQTFLPYADFARSAAVLDGPRLGKQRVETLQVLRALELPDYGWANHPAVRMWQGFTPALVAYGLAVVAEWTRTGRADSTGPQIAEFAPEVASPDGPPGGPPLPPWLGDEALHRSHRSALLRKDPAFYRPLFGDEPDDLPYVWPEPAPFEVPQRPPGRLVWIVRPAAPQALAEFLTDGVVGLGTESGIDVDVRGAAEGATLRSLLKEVAPGRRPGKALRVLDTFVHELAPGDEVAVPIEGERALLMGEVVGDYGFSAAKGAAVRHRRPVRWGGRAARSDVRPPAMLQDPRTLFCVDLAV
;
A
#
# COMPACT_ATOMS: atom_id res chain seq x y z
N MET A 1 3.69 5.08 15.19
CA MET A 1 2.51 4.68 14.41
C MET A 1 1.40 4.36 15.37
N GLN A 2 0.42 5.26 15.48
CA GLN A 2 -0.79 5.08 16.30
C GLN A 2 -1.90 6.00 15.78
N THR A 3 -3.16 5.67 16.03
CA THR A 3 -4.27 6.61 15.86
C THR A 3 -4.59 7.34 17.17
N PHE A 4 -5.06 8.59 17.09
CA PHE A 4 -5.58 9.32 18.27
C PHE A 4 -7.10 9.47 18.16
N LEU A 5 -7.83 8.82 19.06
CA LEU A 5 -9.29 8.81 19.11
C LEU A 5 -9.77 9.25 20.52
N PRO A 6 -9.54 10.50 20.93
CA PRO A 6 -10.04 11.01 22.20
C PRO A 6 -11.56 11.06 22.28
N TYR A 7 -12.27 10.97 21.14
CA TYR A 7 -13.73 10.90 21.05
C TYR A 7 -14.18 9.91 19.96
N ALA A 8 -15.43 9.45 20.05
CA ALA A 8 -16.03 8.59 19.04
C ALA A 8 -16.18 9.29 17.68
N ASP A 9 -16.37 10.61 17.68
CA ASP A 9 -16.45 11.43 16.47
C ASP A 9 -15.05 11.73 15.93
N PHE A 10 -14.80 11.38 14.66
CA PHE A 10 -13.49 11.54 14.02
C PHE A 10 -13.10 13.01 13.81
N ALA A 11 -14.05 13.87 13.46
CA ALA A 11 -13.78 15.29 13.25
C ALA A 11 -13.44 15.99 14.57
N ARG A 12 -14.20 15.70 15.64
CA ARG A 12 -13.92 16.16 16.99
C ARG A 12 -12.57 15.63 17.48
N SER A 13 -12.26 14.36 17.21
CA SER A 13 -10.96 13.78 17.53
C SER A 13 -9.82 14.51 16.84
N ALA A 14 -9.96 14.88 15.56
CA ALA A 14 -8.96 15.66 14.85
C ALA A 14 -8.84 17.10 15.38
N ALA A 15 -9.97 17.77 15.64
CA ALA A 15 -10.04 19.17 16.04
C ALA A 15 -9.36 19.48 17.38
N VAL A 16 -9.24 18.49 18.28
CA VAL A 16 -8.57 18.66 19.57
C VAL A 16 -7.07 18.37 19.56
N LEU A 17 -6.51 17.92 18.43
CA LEU A 17 -5.07 17.64 18.35
C LEU A 17 -4.26 18.92 18.16
N ASP A 18 -3.14 19.02 18.87
CA ASP A 18 -2.14 20.03 18.55
C ASP A 18 -1.54 19.84 17.15
N GLY A 19 -0.89 20.89 16.64
CA GLY A 19 -0.31 20.91 15.29
C GLY A 19 0.61 19.72 14.99
N PRO A 20 1.63 19.43 15.83
CA PRO A 20 2.48 18.26 15.66
C PRO A 20 1.74 16.92 15.57
N ARG A 21 0.83 16.61 16.50
CA ARG A 21 0.10 15.32 16.47
C ARG A 21 -0.89 15.27 15.32
N LEU A 22 -1.60 16.35 15.01
CA LEU A 22 -2.50 16.43 13.85
C LEU A 22 -1.75 16.18 12.53
N GLY A 23 -0.61 16.84 12.35
CA GLY A 23 0.24 16.63 11.16
C GLY A 23 0.75 15.19 11.05
N LYS A 24 1.09 14.57 12.19
CA LYS A 24 1.55 13.18 12.24
C LYS A 24 0.43 12.18 11.93
N GLN A 25 -0.80 12.44 12.39
CA GLN A 25 -1.94 11.53 12.17
C GLN A 25 -2.23 11.31 10.68
N ARG A 26 -2.07 12.32 9.82
CA ARG A 26 -2.19 12.14 8.36
C ARG A 26 -1.29 11.04 7.81
N VAL A 27 -0.02 11.07 8.21
CA VAL A 27 1.00 10.10 7.75
C VAL A 27 0.80 8.75 8.42
N GLU A 28 0.53 8.72 9.73
CA GLU A 28 0.35 7.46 10.45
C GLU A 28 -0.92 6.72 10.02
N THR A 29 -2.02 7.41 9.74
CA THR A 29 -3.23 6.79 9.16
C THR A 29 -2.93 6.14 7.82
N LEU A 30 -2.22 6.82 6.92
CA LEU A 30 -1.81 6.23 5.64
C LEU A 30 -0.91 5.01 5.82
N GLN A 31 -0.03 5.03 6.82
CA GLN A 31 0.81 3.87 7.15
C GLN A 31 -0.01 2.69 7.70
N VAL A 32 -1.02 2.94 8.53
CA VAL A 32 -1.92 1.90 9.03
C VAL A 32 -2.74 1.30 7.89
N LEU A 33 -3.30 2.12 6.98
CA LEU A 33 -4.00 1.64 5.79
C LEU A 33 -3.11 0.72 4.93
N ARG A 34 -1.85 1.11 4.71
CA ARG A 34 -0.88 0.27 3.99
C ARG A 34 -0.56 -1.02 4.73
N ALA A 35 -0.43 -0.97 6.06
CA ALA A 35 -0.17 -2.16 6.87
C ALA A 35 -1.34 -3.15 6.90
N LEU A 36 -2.58 -2.66 6.74
CA LEU A 36 -3.78 -3.48 6.64
C LEU A 36 -3.92 -4.14 5.27
N GLU A 37 -3.71 -3.37 4.20
CA GLU A 37 -4.19 -3.73 2.86
C GLU A 37 -3.08 -4.16 1.89
N LEU A 38 -1.83 -3.70 2.09
CA LEU A 38 -0.74 -4.00 1.16
C LEU A 38 0.09 -5.21 1.63
N PRO A 39 0.32 -6.20 0.75
CA PRO A 39 1.19 -7.33 1.05
C PRO A 39 2.60 -6.90 1.46
N ASP A 40 3.22 -7.66 2.37
CA ASP A 40 4.59 -7.45 2.85
C ASP A 40 4.88 -6.05 3.45
N TYR A 41 3.87 -5.21 3.72
CA TYR A 41 4.04 -3.96 4.45
C TYR A 41 4.31 -4.25 5.94
N GLY A 42 5.21 -3.48 6.55
CA GLY A 42 5.57 -3.69 7.96
C GLY A 42 4.41 -3.35 8.90
N TRP A 43 4.52 -3.76 10.18
CA TRP A 43 3.61 -3.36 11.26
C TRP A 43 2.21 -3.99 11.27
N ALA A 44 1.91 -4.97 10.41
CA ALA A 44 0.61 -5.66 10.39
C ALA A 44 0.18 -6.25 11.76
N ASN A 45 1.15 -6.67 12.59
CA ASN A 45 0.90 -7.21 13.94
C ASN A 45 0.85 -6.13 15.05
N HIS A 46 1.03 -4.85 14.73
CA HIS A 46 1.00 -3.79 15.72
C HIS A 46 -0.42 -3.60 16.29
N PRO A 47 -0.63 -3.43 17.61
CA PRO A 47 -1.97 -3.30 18.19
C PRO A 47 -2.82 -2.19 17.57
N ALA A 48 -2.24 -1.02 17.35
CA ALA A 48 -2.91 0.11 16.69
C ALA A 48 -3.26 -0.13 15.21
N VAL A 49 -2.69 -1.17 14.56
CA VAL A 49 -3.09 -1.63 13.22
C VAL A 49 -4.20 -2.66 13.36
N ARG A 50 -3.99 -3.66 14.23
CA ARG A 50 -4.93 -4.76 14.48
C ARG A 50 -6.34 -4.29 14.83
N MET A 51 -6.49 -3.27 15.66
CA MET A 51 -7.83 -2.78 16.05
C MET A 51 -8.70 -2.32 14.86
N TRP A 52 -8.09 -1.95 13.72
CA TRP A 52 -8.79 -1.49 12.52
C TRP A 52 -9.05 -2.60 11.48
N GLN A 53 -8.61 -3.83 11.73
CA GLN A 53 -8.84 -4.95 10.83
C GLN A 53 -10.33 -5.15 10.57
N GLY A 54 -10.70 -5.27 9.29
CA GLY A 54 -12.10 -5.35 8.84
C GLY A 54 -12.81 -4.00 8.69
N PHE A 55 -12.18 -2.88 9.05
CA PHE A 55 -12.80 -1.55 9.07
C PHE A 55 -12.01 -0.50 8.26
N THR A 56 -11.39 -0.90 7.14
CA THR A 56 -10.65 0.00 6.25
C THR A 56 -11.44 1.24 5.82
N PRO A 57 -12.72 1.15 5.41
CA PRO A 57 -13.54 2.33 5.11
C PRO A 57 -13.68 3.32 6.29
N ALA A 58 -13.80 2.84 7.53
CA ALA A 58 -13.85 3.70 8.71
C ALA A 58 -12.50 4.39 8.98
N LEU A 59 -11.39 3.68 8.77
CA LEU A 59 -10.06 4.27 8.90
C LEU A 59 -9.79 5.33 7.81
N VAL A 60 -10.32 5.13 6.60
CA VAL A 60 -10.31 6.15 5.54
C VAL A 60 -11.10 7.37 5.99
N ALA A 61 -12.32 7.21 6.52
CA ALA A 61 -13.11 8.32 7.04
C ALA A 61 -12.37 9.08 8.16
N TYR A 62 -11.72 8.36 9.09
CA TYR A 62 -10.86 8.96 10.11
C TYR A 62 -9.73 9.78 9.50
N GLY A 63 -8.99 9.20 8.54
CA GLY A 63 -7.89 9.86 7.85
C GLY A 63 -8.32 11.13 7.11
N LEU A 64 -9.46 11.09 6.42
CA LEU A 64 -10.01 12.24 5.71
C LEU A 64 -10.49 13.34 6.68
N ALA A 65 -11.04 12.99 7.85
CA ALA A 65 -11.36 13.98 8.88
C ALA A 65 -10.11 14.69 9.42
N VAL A 66 -9.02 13.95 9.64
CA VAL A 66 -7.72 14.49 10.04
C VAL A 66 -7.15 15.42 8.96
N VAL A 67 -7.24 15.03 7.68
CA VAL A 67 -6.81 15.85 6.54
C VAL A 67 -7.65 17.12 6.41
N ALA A 68 -8.97 17.02 6.59
CA ALA A 68 -9.87 18.17 6.57
C ALA A 68 -9.49 19.19 7.66
N GLU A 69 -9.25 18.74 8.89
CA GLU A 69 -8.84 19.64 9.97
C GLU A 69 -7.44 20.23 9.74
N TRP A 70 -6.50 19.43 9.21
CA TRP A 70 -5.17 19.93 8.87
C TRP A 70 -5.18 21.02 7.80
N THR A 71 -5.99 20.82 6.76
CA THR A 71 -6.10 21.76 5.63
C THR A 71 -6.92 23.00 5.97
N ARG A 72 -7.91 22.88 6.87
CA ARG A 72 -8.70 24.00 7.41
C ARG A 72 -7.82 25.10 8.02
N THR A 73 -6.65 24.76 8.55
CA THR A 73 -5.69 25.73 9.10
C THR A 73 -4.76 26.35 8.02
N GLY A 74 -5.07 26.19 6.73
CA GLY A 74 -4.29 26.74 5.61
C GLY A 74 -3.01 25.98 5.26
N ARG A 75 -2.83 24.75 5.77
CA ARG A 75 -1.63 23.93 5.50
C ARG A 75 -1.87 22.97 4.34
N ALA A 76 -0.87 22.82 3.47
CA ALA A 76 -0.92 21.90 2.34
C ALA A 76 -0.93 20.42 2.80
N ASP A 77 -1.59 19.57 2.03
CA ASP A 77 -1.65 18.12 2.24
C ASP A 77 -1.35 17.35 0.95
N SER A 78 -0.74 16.18 1.11
CA SER A 78 -0.48 15.21 0.04
C SER A 78 -0.97 13.80 0.37
N THR A 79 -1.54 13.60 1.56
CA THR A 79 -1.94 12.27 2.06
C THR A 79 -3.39 11.93 1.75
N GLY A 80 -4.29 12.91 1.73
CA GLY A 80 -5.72 12.76 1.47
C GLY A 80 -6.03 11.99 0.19
N PRO A 81 -5.45 12.37 -0.98
CA PRO A 81 -5.65 11.61 -2.21
C PRO A 81 -5.20 10.14 -2.11
N GLN A 82 -4.11 9.85 -1.38
CA GLN A 82 -3.62 8.49 -1.17
C GLN A 82 -4.49 7.71 -0.18
N ILE A 83 -5.03 8.36 0.84
CA ILE A 83 -5.97 7.76 1.81
C ILE A 83 -7.28 7.40 1.11
N ALA A 84 -7.81 8.28 0.26
CA ALA A 84 -9.06 8.07 -0.47
C ALA A 84 -9.03 6.84 -1.40
N GLU A 85 -7.85 6.43 -1.90
CA GLU A 85 -7.72 5.27 -2.78
C GLU A 85 -8.06 3.92 -2.11
N PHE A 86 -8.05 3.85 -0.77
CA PHE A 86 -8.35 2.63 -0.03
C PHE A 86 -9.85 2.34 0.10
N ALA A 87 -10.68 3.39 0.04
CA ALA A 87 -12.14 3.29 0.06
C ALA A 87 -12.74 4.47 -0.74
N PRO A 88 -12.69 4.44 -2.09
CA PRO A 88 -13.18 5.53 -2.93
C PRO A 88 -14.64 5.91 -2.68
N GLU A 89 -15.47 4.94 -2.29
CA GLU A 89 -16.87 5.13 -1.92
C GLU A 89 -17.04 6.03 -0.69
N VAL A 90 -16.08 6.03 0.25
CA VAL A 90 -16.10 6.92 1.42
C VAL A 90 -15.65 8.34 1.07
N ALA A 91 -14.75 8.46 0.10
CA ALA A 91 -14.24 9.75 -0.37
C ALA A 91 -15.18 10.46 -1.37
N SER A 92 -16.16 9.74 -1.92
CA SER A 92 -17.14 10.27 -2.87
C SER A 92 -18.13 11.24 -2.20
N PRO A 93 -18.55 12.33 -2.87
CA PRO A 93 -19.68 13.14 -2.43
C PRO A 93 -20.97 12.33 -2.23
N ASP A 94 -21.15 11.29 -3.04
CA ASP A 94 -22.29 10.36 -3.01
C ASP A 94 -22.01 9.14 -2.10
N GLY A 95 -21.22 9.33 -1.05
CA GLY A 95 -20.81 8.25 -0.15
C GLY A 95 -21.99 7.48 0.46
N PRO A 96 -21.74 6.30 1.05
CA PRO A 96 -22.80 5.43 1.51
C PRO A 96 -23.73 6.15 2.51
N PRO A 97 -25.06 6.03 2.35
CA PRO A 97 -26.00 6.63 3.27
C PRO A 97 -25.77 6.07 4.68
N GLY A 98 -25.49 6.95 5.65
CA GLY A 98 -25.15 6.58 7.02
C GLY A 98 -23.65 6.38 7.30
N GLY A 99 -22.78 6.52 6.30
CA GLY A 99 -21.33 6.37 6.43
C GLY A 99 -20.84 4.92 6.35
N PRO A 100 -19.51 4.70 6.47
CA PRO A 100 -18.94 3.35 6.44
C PRO A 100 -19.31 2.54 7.70
N PRO A 101 -19.28 1.20 7.63
CA PRO A 101 -19.34 0.36 8.82
C PRO A 101 -18.28 0.77 9.84
N LEU A 102 -18.69 1.02 11.08
CA LEU A 102 -17.81 1.48 12.15
C LEU A 102 -17.35 0.31 13.04
N PRO A 103 -16.11 0.35 13.56
CA PRO A 103 -15.66 -0.65 14.53
C PRO A 103 -16.54 -0.67 15.78
N PRO A 104 -16.83 -1.86 16.37
CA PRO A 104 -17.72 -1.98 17.53
C PRO A 104 -17.16 -1.34 18.80
N TRP A 105 -15.85 -1.12 18.85
CA TRP A 105 -15.16 -0.44 19.95
C TRP A 105 -15.25 1.10 19.86
N LEU A 106 -15.70 1.66 18.72
CA LEU A 106 -15.85 3.10 18.57
C LEU A 106 -17.05 3.56 19.40
N GLY A 107 -16.82 4.42 20.39
CA GLY A 107 -17.79 4.76 21.43
C GLY A 107 -17.50 4.13 22.79
N ASP A 108 -16.55 3.18 22.87
CA ASP A 108 -16.08 2.66 24.17
C ASP A 108 -15.26 3.73 24.89
N GLU A 109 -15.79 4.19 26.01
CA GLU A 109 -15.17 5.23 26.81
C GLU A 109 -13.82 4.80 27.40
N ALA A 110 -13.60 3.52 27.69
CA ALA A 110 -12.29 3.04 28.15
C ALA A 110 -11.19 3.25 27.09
N LEU A 111 -11.55 3.02 25.82
CA LEU A 111 -10.67 3.32 24.69
C LEU A 111 -10.40 4.82 24.60
N HIS A 112 -11.46 5.64 24.50
CA HIS A 112 -11.32 7.08 24.31
C HIS A 112 -10.53 7.75 25.44
N ARG A 113 -10.80 7.35 26.68
CA ARG A 113 -10.08 7.81 27.88
C ARG A 113 -8.60 7.44 27.85
N SER A 114 -8.24 6.22 27.39
CA SER A 114 -6.84 5.84 27.26
C SER A 114 -6.08 6.67 26.22
N HIS A 115 -6.75 7.08 25.13
CA HIS A 115 -6.17 7.97 24.12
C HIS A 115 -6.03 9.40 24.65
N ARG A 116 -7.00 9.92 25.42
CA ARG A 116 -6.88 11.23 26.10
C ARG A 116 -5.74 11.24 27.12
N SER A 117 -5.64 10.19 27.93
CA SER A 117 -4.51 9.98 28.85
C SER A 117 -3.16 10.00 28.13
N ALA A 118 -3.06 9.33 26.97
CA ALA A 118 -1.84 9.33 26.18
C ALA A 118 -1.51 10.69 25.55
N LEU A 119 -2.51 11.50 25.19
CA LEU A 119 -2.31 12.87 24.74
C LEU A 119 -1.83 13.76 25.88
N LEU A 120 -2.41 13.64 27.08
CA LEU A 120 -1.96 14.35 28.28
C LEU A 120 -0.48 14.06 28.59
N ARG A 121 -0.03 12.80 28.54
CA ARG A 121 1.41 12.48 28.70
C ARG A 121 2.31 13.19 27.70
N LYS A 122 1.81 13.33 26.48
CA LYS A 122 2.59 13.87 25.37
C LYS A 122 2.72 15.38 25.49
N ASP A 123 1.69 16.08 25.96
CA ASP A 123 1.70 17.53 26.14
C ASP A 123 0.68 17.99 27.20
N PRO A 124 1.03 17.92 28.51
CA PRO A 124 0.09 18.26 29.57
C PRO A 124 -0.43 19.70 29.44
N ALA A 125 0.43 20.65 29.08
CA ALA A 125 0.07 22.06 29.00
C ALA A 125 -1.00 22.31 27.92
N PHE A 126 -0.91 21.63 26.78
CA PHE A 126 -1.89 21.74 25.71
C PHE A 126 -3.22 21.03 26.03
N TYR A 127 -3.16 19.81 26.60
CA TYR A 127 -4.34 18.95 26.72
C TYR A 127 -5.09 19.08 28.05
N ARG A 128 -4.47 19.57 29.14
CA ARG A 128 -5.15 19.78 30.44
C ARG A 128 -6.36 20.72 30.33
N PRO A 129 -6.30 21.85 29.59
CA PRO A 129 -7.48 22.69 29.37
C PRO A 129 -8.63 22.00 28.62
N LEU A 130 -8.35 20.95 27.85
CA LEU A 130 -9.34 20.24 27.03
C LEU A 130 -9.94 19.01 27.74
N PHE A 131 -9.13 18.29 28.50
CA PHE A 131 -9.52 17.03 29.15
C PHE A 131 -9.62 17.11 30.67
N GLY A 132 -9.34 18.27 31.26
CA GLY A 132 -9.44 18.51 32.70
C GLY A 132 -8.53 17.58 33.52
N ASP A 133 -9.12 17.03 34.58
CA ASP A 133 -8.44 16.21 35.58
C ASP A 133 -8.33 14.72 35.19
N GLU A 134 -8.49 14.39 33.91
CA GLU A 134 -8.30 13.01 33.46
C GLU A 134 -6.89 12.48 33.78
N PRO A 135 -6.74 11.21 34.17
CA PRO A 135 -5.42 10.64 34.46
C PRO A 135 -4.53 10.67 33.22
N ASP A 136 -3.24 10.95 33.40
CA ASP A 136 -2.21 10.90 32.36
C ASP A 136 -1.31 9.66 32.47
N ASP A 137 -1.71 8.63 33.19
CA ASP A 137 -0.90 7.43 33.40
C ASP A 137 -1.57 6.14 32.92
N LEU A 138 -2.76 6.23 32.31
CA LEU A 138 -3.49 5.03 31.87
C LEU A 138 -2.75 4.29 30.75
N PRO A 139 -2.70 2.96 30.79
CA PRO A 139 -2.22 2.16 29.65
C PRO A 139 -3.17 2.35 28.46
N TYR A 140 -2.65 2.23 27.24
CA TYR A 140 -3.51 2.19 26.05
C TYR A 140 -4.43 0.98 26.09
N VAL A 141 -5.68 1.20 25.73
CA VAL A 141 -6.63 0.12 25.43
C VAL A 141 -6.60 -0.12 23.92
N TRP A 142 -6.16 -1.31 23.52
CA TRP A 142 -6.18 -1.76 22.13
C TRP A 142 -7.18 -2.90 21.99
N PRO A 143 -8.30 -2.68 21.29
CA PRO A 143 -9.27 -3.73 21.01
C PRO A 143 -8.62 -4.83 20.17
N GLU A 144 -8.90 -6.08 20.50
CA GLU A 144 -8.58 -7.18 19.61
C GLU A 144 -9.42 -7.08 18.32
N PRO A 145 -8.88 -7.49 17.17
CA PRO A 145 -9.65 -7.57 15.94
C PRO A 145 -10.93 -8.38 16.16
N ALA A 146 -12.07 -7.82 15.76
CA ALA A 146 -13.27 -8.64 15.63
C ALA A 146 -13.00 -9.72 14.56
N PRO A 147 -13.53 -10.95 14.72
CA PRO A 147 -13.60 -11.88 13.61
C PRO A 147 -14.31 -11.19 12.44
N PHE A 148 -13.59 -10.98 11.35
CA PHE A 148 -14.16 -10.38 10.14
C PHE A 148 -13.93 -11.36 8.99
N GLU A 149 -14.94 -11.53 8.16
CA GLU A 149 -14.76 -12.24 6.90
C GLU A 149 -13.93 -11.36 5.98
N VAL A 150 -12.84 -11.92 5.45
CA VAL A 150 -12.09 -11.26 4.39
C VAL A 150 -13.06 -11.07 3.22
N PRO A 151 -13.34 -9.82 2.80
CA PRO A 151 -14.28 -9.59 1.71
C PRO A 151 -13.81 -10.37 0.48
N GLN A 152 -14.68 -11.25 -0.02
CA GLN A 152 -14.44 -11.91 -1.30
C GLN A 152 -14.47 -10.83 -2.37
N ARG A 153 -13.33 -10.59 -3.03
CA ARG A 153 -13.30 -9.65 -4.13
C ARG A 153 -14.11 -10.25 -5.28
N PRO A 154 -15.02 -9.49 -5.90
CA PRO A 154 -15.65 -9.95 -7.13
C PRO A 154 -14.55 -10.26 -8.16
N PRO A 155 -14.70 -11.32 -8.96
CA PRO A 155 -13.67 -11.68 -9.93
C PRO A 155 -13.43 -10.49 -10.88
N GLY A 156 -12.21 -9.94 -10.83
CA GLY A 156 -11.75 -8.91 -11.75
C GLY A 156 -11.00 -9.52 -12.93
N ARG A 157 -10.68 -8.68 -13.90
CA ARG A 157 -9.69 -9.02 -14.92
C ARG A 157 -8.32 -8.87 -14.27
N LEU A 158 -7.59 -9.96 -14.09
CA LEU A 158 -6.27 -9.93 -13.46
C LEU A 158 -5.24 -9.30 -14.40
N VAL A 159 -4.53 -8.30 -13.88
CA VAL A 159 -3.48 -7.58 -14.62
C VAL A 159 -2.21 -7.53 -13.77
N TRP A 160 -1.09 -7.90 -14.38
CA TRP A 160 0.23 -7.80 -13.78
C TRP A 160 0.76 -6.37 -13.86
N ILE A 161 0.94 -5.72 -12.72
CA ILE A 161 1.58 -4.42 -12.67
C ILE A 161 3.09 -4.61 -12.67
N VAL A 162 3.78 -4.04 -13.66
CA VAL A 162 5.24 -4.00 -13.73
C VAL A 162 5.72 -2.57 -13.54
N ARG A 163 6.49 -2.32 -12.47
CA ARG A 163 7.10 -1.00 -12.23
C ARG A 163 8.54 -1.00 -12.73
N PRO A 164 8.92 -0.04 -13.58
CA PRO A 164 10.32 0.15 -13.94
C PRO A 164 11.12 0.56 -12.69
N ALA A 165 12.26 -0.07 -12.47
CA ALA A 165 13.14 0.24 -11.34
C ALA A 165 13.80 1.62 -11.46
N ALA A 166 13.93 2.13 -12.69
CA ALA A 166 14.49 3.44 -13.02
C ALA A 166 13.92 3.95 -14.36
N PRO A 167 14.01 5.26 -14.67
CA PRO A 167 13.52 5.82 -15.94
C PRO A 167 14.08 5.13 -17.19
N GLN A 168 15.33 4.64 -17.14
CA GLN A 168 15.97 3.91 -18.23
C GLN A 168 15.25 2.58 -18.52
N ALA A 169 14.76 1.89 -17.48
CA ALA A 169 14.00 0.66 -17.66
C ALA A 169 12.65 0.91 -18.35
N LEU A 170 11.99 2.04 -18.06
CA LEU A 170 10.77 2.43 -18.77
C LEU A 170 11.05 2.70 -20.25
N ALA A 171 12.15 3.40 -20.56
CA ALA A 171 12.53 3.66 -21.94
C ALA A 171 12.80 2.35 -22.71
N GLU A 172 13.50 1.38 -22.10
CA GLU A 172 13.70 0.03 -22.66
C GLU A 172 12.36 -0.70 -22.86
N PHE A 173 11.44 -0.64 -21.89
CA PHE A 173 10.14 -1.28 -22.01
C PHE A 173 9.38 -0.86 -23.28
N LEU A 174 9.37 0.45 -23.54
CA LEU A 174 8.64 1.03 -24.65
C LEU A 174 9.37 0.84 -25.99
N THR A 175 10.69 1.00 -26.00
CA THR A 175 11.50 0.94 -27.24
C THR A 175 11.62 -0.49 -27.75
N ASP A 176 11.87 -1.43 -26.85
CA ASP A 176 12.13 -2.83 -27.21
C ASP A 176 10.85 -3.68 -27.20
N GLY A 177 9.72 -3.12 -26.74
CA GLY A 177 8.47 -3.87 -26.60
C GLY A 177 8.60 -4.99 -25.58
N VAL A 178 9.05 -4.67 -24.37
CA VAL A 178 9.30 -5.65 -23.30
C VAL A 178 8.80 -5.15 -21.94
N VAL A 179 8.62 -6.05 -21.00
CA VAL A 179 8.64 -5.75 -19.56
C VAL A 179 9.72 -6.58 -18.90
N GLY A 180 10.18 -6.15 -17.73
CA GLY A 180 11.16 -6.94 -17.01
C GLY A 180 11.71 -6.35 -15.73
N LEU A 181 12.73 -7.02 -15.23
CA LEU A 181 13.42 -6.73 -13.98
C LEU A 181 14.92 -6.54 -14.23
N GLY A 182 15.53 -5.70 -13.41
CA GLY A 182 16.98 -5.58 -13.32
C GLY A 182 17.59 -6.74 -12.53
N THR A 183 18.73 -6.49 -11.90
CA THR A 183 19.50 -7.50 -11.15
C THR A 183 19.39 -7.32 -9.63
N GLU A 184 18.33 -6.66 -9.15
CA GLU A 184 18.10 -6.37 -7.73
C GLU A 184 17.95 -7.63 -6.88
N SER A 185 17.59 -8.76 -7.50
CA SER A 185 17.60 -10.09 -6.87
C SER A 185 19.01 -10.57 -6.54
N GLY A 186 20.03 -10.07 -7.25
CA GLY A 186 21.41 -10.56 -7.25
C GLY A 186 21.67 -11.64 -8.29
N ILE A 187 20.67 -12.06 -9.05
CA ILE A 187 20.84 -12.96 -10.19
C ILE A 187 21.12 -12.09 -11.41
N ASP A 188 22.36 -12.13 -11.91
CA ASP A 188 22.78 -11.44 -13.13
C ASP A 188 23.21 -12.43 -14.23
N VAL A 189 22.46 -13.52 -14.34
CA VAL A 189 22.67 -14.57 -15.34
C VAL A 189 21.34 -15.06 -15.88
N ASP A 190 21.36 -15.71 -17.04
CA ASP A 190 20.18 -16.35 -17.60
C ASP A 190 19.75 -17.54 -16.73
N VAL A 191 18.60 -17.41 -16.08
CA VAL A 191 17.98 -18.45 -15.25
C VAL A 191 17.79 -19.77 -16.02
N ARG A 192 17.56 -19.73 -17.35
CA ARG A 192 17.39 -20.94 -18.17
C ARG A 192 18.67 -21.77 -18.29
N GLY A 193 19.83 -21.17 -17.99
CA GLY A 193 21.11 -21.87 -17.92
C GLY A 193 21.37 -22.57 -16.58
N ALA A 194 20.47 -22.43 -15.60
CA ALA A 194 20.60 -23.13 -14.33
C ALA A 194 20.44 -24.64 -14.50
N ALA A 195 21.06 -25.42 -13.60
CA ALA A 195 20.91 -26.87 -13.60
C ALA A 195 19.43 -27.28 -13.48
N GLU A 196 19.06 -28.39 -14.11
CA GLU A 196 17.69 -28.90 -14.06
C GLU A 196 17.24 -29.11 -12.61
N GLY A 197 16.06 -28.60 -12.25
CA GLY A 197 15.53 -28.63 -10.89
C GLY A 197 16.16 -27.64 -9.91
N ALA A 198 17.11 -26.80 -10.33
CA ALA A 198 17.67 -25.75 -9.49
C ALA A 198 16.61 -24.68 -9.19
N THR A 199 16.53 -24.29 -7.92
CA THR A 199 15.72 -23.15 -7.49
C THR A 199 16.47 -21.83 -7.72
N LEU A 200 15.76 -20.71 -7.79
CA LEU A 200 16.41 -19.40 -7.80
C LEU A 200 17.24 -19.14 -6.53
N ARG A 201 16.92 -19.78 -5.41
CA ARG A 201 17.73 -19.69 -4.18
C ARG A 201 19.07 -20.40 -4.31
N SER A 202 19.12 -21.56 -4.96
CA SER A 202 20.41 -22.24 -5.22
C SER A 202 21.22 -21.46 -6.24
N LEU A 203 20.59 -20.99 -7.32
CA LEU A 203 21.24 -20.14 -8.32
C LEU A 203 21.84 -18.87 -7.69
N LEU A 204 21.10 -18.19 -6.80
CA LEU A 204 21.60 -17.01 -6.09
C LEU A 204 22.88 -17.31 -5.29
N LYS A 205 22.95 -18.46 -4.62
CA LYS A 205 24.13 -18.85 -3.82
C LYS A 205 25.36 -19.05 -4.70
N GLU A 206 25.17 -19.56 -5.92
CA GLU A 206 26.24 -19.80 -6.88
C GLU A 206 26.76 -18.49 -7.49
N VAL A 207 25.85 -17.61 -7.92
CA VAL A 207 26.21 -16.40 -8.68
C VAL A 207 26.55 -15.20 -7.81
N ALA A 208 26.04 -15.14 -6.58
CA ALA A 208 26.34 -14.08 -5.62
C ALA A 208 26.55 -14.64 -4.19
N PRO A 209 27.66 -15.36 -3.95
CA PRO A 209 27.96 -15.94 -2.64
C PRO A 209 27.90 -14.89 -1.53
N GLY A 210 27.18 -15.19 -0.45
CA GLY A 210 27.00 -14.29 0.70
C GLY A 210 25.77 -13.37 0.62
N ARG A 211 25.13 -13.22 -0.55
CA ARG A 211 23.86 -12.49 -0.67
C ARG A 211 22.72 -13.33 -0.11
N ARG A 212 21.95 -12.75 0.82
CA ARG A 212 20.76 -13.42 1.38
C ARG A 212 19.57 -13.29 0.42
N PRO A 213 18.75 -14.33 0.27
CA PRO A 213 17.50 -14.23 -0.48
C PRO A 213 16.58 -13.20 0.17
N GLY A 214 15.92 -12.38 -0.65
CA GLY A 214 15.05 -11.31 -0.18
C GLY A 214 13.83 -11.10 -1.07
N LYS A 215 13.11 -9.98 -0.87
CA LYS A 215 11.89 -9.65 -1.61
C LYS A 215 12.09 -9.65 -3.13
N ALA A 216 13.22 -9.09 -3.61
CA ALA A 216 13.54 -9.05 -5.03
C ALA A 216 13.74 -10.44 -5.66
N LEU A 217 14.22 -11.43 -4.90
CA LEU A 217 14.33 -12.80 -5.41
C LEU A 217 12.94 -13.44 -5.58
N ARG A 218 12.00 -13.20 -4.66
CA ARG A 218 10.61 -13.67 -4.79
C ARG A 218 9.92 -13.05 -6.01
N VAL A 219 10.16 -11.76 -6.25
CA VAL A 219 9.63 -11.07 -7.44
C VAL A 219 10.19 -11.67 -8.73
N LEU A 220 11.50 -11.96 -8.78
CA LEU A 220 12.08 -12.64 -9.93
C LEU A 220 11.52 -14.05 -10.13
N ASP A 221 11.30 -14.80 -9.05
CA ASP A 221 10.68 -16.13 -9.09
C ASP A 221 9.30 -16.10 -9.74
N THR A 222 8.42 -15.20 -9.28
CA THR A 222 7.10 -14.96 -9.88
C THR A 222 7.21 -14.51 -11.35
N PHE A 223 8.13 -13.60 -11.68
CA PHE A 223 8.33 -13.15 -13.07
C PHE A 223 8.75 -14.27 -14.03
N VAL A 224 9.60 -15.18 -13.56
CA VAL A 224 10.11 -16.29 -14.35
C VAL A 224 9.06 -17.40 -14.47
N HIS A 225 8.39 -17.75 -13.37
CA HIS A 225 7.60 -18.97 -13.28
C HIS A 225 6.08 -18.78 -13.37
N GLU A 226 5.55 -17.59 -13.08
CA GLU A 226 4.10 -17.33 -13.04
C GLU A 226 3.61 -16.44 -14.19
N LEU A 227 4.35 -15.38 -14.55
CA LEU A 227 4.01 -14.52 -15.68
C LEU A 227 4.19 -15.28 -17.00
N ALA A 228 3.17 -15.39 -17.84
CA ALA A 228 3.18 -16.23 -19.04
C ALA A 228 2.69 -15.49 -20.30
N PRO A 229 2.99 -15.99 -21.51
CA PRO A 229 2.36 -15.48 -22.73
C PRO A 229 0.83 -15.52 -22.65
N GLY A 230 0.16 -14.44 -23.07
CA GLY A 230 -1.28 -14.24 -22.95
C GLY A 230 -1.70 -13.45 -21.70
N ASP A 231 -0.82 -13.30 -20.70
CA ASP A 231 -1.11 -12.48 -19.53
C ASP A 231 -1.15 -10.99 -19.89
N GLU A 232 -2.10 -10.27 -19.29
CA GLU A 232 -2.13 -8.82 -19.34
C GLU A 232 -1.14 -8.21 -18.34
N VAL A 233 -0.39 -7.22 -18.83
CA VAL A 233 0.52 -6.41 -18.03
C VAL A 233 0.12 -4.95 -18.10
N ALA A 234 0.47 -4.19 -17.07
CA ALA A 234 0.34 -2.75 -17.10
C ALA A 234 1.50 -2.04 -16.39
N VAL A 235 1.87 -0.88 -16.92
CA VAL A 235 2.91 -0.02 -16.35
C VAL A 235 2.26 1.30 -15.89
N PRO A 236 2.43 1.70 -14.62
CA PRO A 236 1.97 3.00 -14.16
C PRO A 236 2.70 4.12 -14.90
N ILE A 237 1.95 5.08 -15.44
CA ILE A 237 2.53 6.23 -16.13
C ILE A 237 2.83 7.31 -15.08
N GLU A 238 4.11 7.64 -14.91
CA GLU A 238 4.53 8.62 -13.91
C GLU A 238 3.92 10.00 -14.20
N GLY A 239 3.35 10.65 -13.17
CA GLY A 239 2.66 11.93 -13.30
C GLY A 239 1.23 11.86 -13.85
N GLU A 240 0.79 10.70 -14.33
CA GLU A 240 -0.58 10.49 -14.81
C GLU A 240 -1.37 9.54 -13.91
N ARG A 241 -2.70 9.73 -13.86
CA ARG A 241 -3.61 8.81 -13.15
C ARG A 241 -4.02 7.63 -14.07
N ALA A 242 -3.07 7.09 -14.81
CA ALA A 242 -3.30 6.09 -15.86
C ALA A 242 -2.25 4.98 -15.87
N LEU A 243 -2.63 3.85 -16.45
CA LEU A 243 -1.80 2.68 -16.70
C LEU A 243 -1.67 2.49 -18.22
N LEU A 244 -0.46 2.24 -18.70
CA LEU A 244 -0.22 1.75 -20.06
C LEU A 244 -0.43 0.23 -20.04
N MET A 245 -1.35 -0.26 -20.86
CA MET A 245 -1.70 -1.68 -20.93
C MET A 245 -0.89 -2.40 -22.02
N GLY A 246 -0.68 -3.70 -21.82
CA GLY A 246 -0.05 -4.57 -22.80
C GLY A 246 -0.34 -6.04 -22.52
N GLU A 247 0.05 -6.89 -23.46
CA GLU A 247 -0.07 -8.34 -23.38
C GLU A 247 1.32 -8.96 -23.51
N VAL A 248 1.65 -9.94 -22.67
CA VAL A 248 2.88 -10.72 -22.81
C VAL A 248 2.76 -11.64 -24.01
N VAL A 249 3.71 -11.56 -24.95
CA VAL A 249 3.63 -12.29 -26.23
C VAL A 249 4.70 -13.35 -26.42
N GLY A 250 5.59 -13.50 -25.44
CA GLY A 250 6.70 -14.43 -25.53
C GLY A 250 7.21 -14.87 -24.17
N ASP A 251 7.99 -15.95 -24.20
CA ASP A 251 8.59 -16.54 -23.01
C ASP A 251 9.66 -15.65 -22.38
N TYR A 252 10.05 -16.04 -21.17
CA TYR A 252 11.16 -15.41 -20.45
C TYR A 252 12.44 -15.44 -21.30
N GLY A 253 13.13 -14.30 -21.31
CA GLY A 253 14.45 -14.13 -21.88
C GLY A 253 15.39 -13.36 -20.96
N PHE A 254 16.68 -13.51 -21.21
CA PHE A 254 17.74 -12.77 -20.52
C PHE A 254 18.53 -11.90 -21.51
N SER A 255 18.79 -10.65 -21.14
CA SER A 255 19.66 -9.74 -21.89
C SER A 255 21.03 -9.64 -21.23
N ALA A 256 22.06 -10.13 -21.92
CA ALA A 256 23.47 -9.97 -21.51
C ALA A 256 24.09 -8.66 -22.04
N ALA A 257 23.29 -7.78 -22.67
CA ALA A 257 23.80 -6.54 -23.24
C ALA A 257 24.37 -5.63 -22.15
N LYS A 258 25.56 -5.08 -22.41
CA LYS A 258 26.24 -4.19 -21.47
C LYS A 258 25.40 -2.91 -21.28
N GLY A 259 25.01 -2.63 -20.04
CA GLY A 259 24.22 -1.45 -19.69
C GLY A 259 22.70 -1.63 -19.80
N ALA A 260 22.21 -2.82 -20.13
CA ALA A 260 20.77 -3.10 -20.11
C ALA A 260 20.20 -2.89 -18.70
N ALA A 261 19.17 -2.05 -18.59
CA ALA A 261 18.48 -1.78 -17.33
C ALA A 261 17.52 -2.94 -16.99
N VAL A 262 17.02 -3.61 -18.02
CA VAL A 262 16.06 -4.70 -17.95
C VAL A 262 16.71 -5.98 -18.46
N ARG A 263 17.26 -6.78 -17.54
CA ARG A 263 17.99 -8.00 -17.89
C ARG A 263 17.09 -9.22 -17.98
N HIS A 264 16.23 -9.42 -16.99
CA HIS A 264 15.19 -10.44 -17.02
C HIS A 264 13.98 -9.85 -17.73
N ARG A 265 13.63 -10.34 -18.91
CA ARG A 265 12.61 -9.68 -19.75
C ARG A 265 11.63 -10.65 -20.39
N ARG A 266 10.45 -10.14 -20.71
CA ARG A 266 9.42 -10.82 -21.51
C ARG A 266 8.95 -9.87 -22.61
N PRO A 267 8.83 -10.33 -23.87
CA PRO A 267 8.25 -9.53 -24.95
C PRO A 267 6.80 -9.15 -24.64
N VAL A 268 6.43 -7.90 -24.93
CA VAL A 268 5.11 -7.33 -24.69
C VAL A 268 4.63 -6.58 -25.93
N ARG A 269 3.37 -6.79 -26.27
CA ARG A 269 2.65 -5.96 -27.23
C ARG A 269 1.87 -4.90 -26.46
N TRP A 270 2.35 -3.66 -26.50
CA TRP A 270 1.68 -2.52 -25.89
C TRP A 270 0.40 -2.16 -26.65
N GLY A 271 -0.66 -1.85 -25.91
CA GLY A 271 -1.95 -1.48 -26.49
C GLY A 271 -2.98 -1.12 -25.42
N GLY A 272 -3.64 0.02 -25.60
CA GLY A 272 -4.70 0.49 -24.70
C GLY A 272 -4.18 1.21 -23.46
N ARG A 273 -5.12 1.71 -22.66
CA ARG A 273 -4.88 2.41 -21.40
C ARG A 273 -6.00 2.07 -20.43
N ALA A 274 -5.68 2.06 -19.14
CA ALA A 274 -6.67 1.99 -18.07
C ALA A 274 -6.48 3.17 -17.11
N ALA A 275 -7.55 3.62 -16.46
CA ALA A 275 -7.43 4.61 -15.41
C ALA A 275 -6.96 3.94 -14.11
N ARG A 276 -6.23 4.68 -13.28
CA ARG A 276 -5.85 4.24 -11.92
C ARG A 276 -7.09 3.87 -11.08
N SER A 277 -8.20 4.56 -11.32
CA SER A 277 -9.50 4.30 -10.66
C SER A 277 -10.16 2.98 -11.06
N ASP A 278 -9.73 2.37 -12.18
CA ASP A 278 -10.31 1.11 -12.66
C ASP A 278 -9.75 -0.09 -11.87
N VAL A 279 -8.64 0.08 -11.16
CA VAL A 279 -8.10 -0.93 -10.25
C VAL A 279 -8.91 -0.99 -8.97
N ARG A 280 -9.23 -2.19 -8.47
CA ARG A 280 -10.10 -2.38 -7.29
C ARG A 280 -9.39 -3.02 -6.10
N PRO A 281 -9.23 -2.30 -4.97
CA PRO A 281 -9.29 -0.84 -4.84
C PRO A 281 -8.07 -0.17 -5.50
N PRO A 282 -8.15 1.12 -5.89
CA PRO A 282 -7.03 1.84 -6.52
C PRO A 282 -5.76 1.84 -5.66
N ALA A 283 -5.91 1.74 -4.33
CA ALA A 283 -4.80 1.66 -3.40
C ALA A 283 -3.88 0.46 -3.60
N MET A 284 -4.31 -0.61 -4.30
CA MET A 284 -3.41 -1.71 -4.66
C MET A 284 -2.23 -1.23 -5.50
N LEU A 285 -2.40 -0.15 -6.26
CA LEU A 285 -1.31 0.51 -6.98
C LEU A 285 -0.45 1.42 -6.09
N GLN A 286 -0.58 1.34 -4.76
CA GLN A 286 0.41 1.87 -3.81
C GLN A 286 1.41 0.79 -3.37
N ASP A 287 1.23 -0.47 -3.80
CA ASP A 287 2.19 -1.52 -3.57
C ASP A 287 3.56 -1.13 -4.17
N PRO A 288 4.64 -1.15 -3.37
CA PRO A 288 5.97 -0.74 -3.79
C PRO A 288 6.73 -1.83 -4.57
N ARG A 289 6.20 -3.06 -4.67
CA ARG A 289 6.85 -4.14 -5.42
C ARG A 289 6.95 -3.79 -6.90
N THR A 290 8.00 -4.30 -7.55
CA THR A 290 8.22 -4.12 -8.98
C THR A 290 7.32 -5.00 -9.85
N LEU A 291 6.77 -6.08 -9.29
CA LEU A 291 5.79 -6.96 -9.92
C LEU A 291 4.74 -7.39 -8.90
N PHE A 292 3.46 -7.23 -9.25
CA PHE A 292 2.32 -7.70 -8.46
C PHE A 292 1.03 -7.73 -9.31
N CYS A 293 0.05 -8.55 -8.95
CA CYS A 293 -1.25 -8.57 -9.61
C CYS A 293 -2.24 -7.60 -8.96
N VAL A 294 -3.13 -7.04 -9.79
CA VAL A 294 -4.31 -6.30 -9.35
C VAL A 294 -5.54 -6.74 -10.13
N ASP A 295 -6.71 -6.49 -9.55
CA ASP A 295 -7.99 -6.64 -10.23
C ASP A 295 -8.33 -5.34 -10.96
N LEU A 296 -8.49 -5.44 -12.28
CA LEU A 296 -9.03 -4.36 -13.11
C LEU A 296 -10.54 -4.56 -13.30
N ALA A 297 -11.31 -3.49 -13.15
CA ALA A 297 -12.73 -3.48 -13.47
C ALA A 297 -12.95 -3.85 -14.95
N VAL A 298 -13.97 -4.68 -15.21
CA VAL A 298 -14.44 -5.02 -16.56
C VAL A 298 -15.39 -3.94 -17.06
#